data_AF-A0A2N4YVL2-F1
#
_entry.id   AF-A0A2N4YVL2-F1
#
_cell.length_a   1.000
_cell.length_b   1.000
_cell.length_c   1.000
_cell.angle_alpha   90.00
_cell.angle_beta   90.00
_cell.angle_gamma   90.00
#
_symmetry.space_group_name_H-M   'P 1'
#
loop_
_entity.id
_entity.type
_entity.pdbx_description
1 polymer ?
#
loop_
_entity_poly.entity_id
_entity_poly.type
_entity_poly.pdbx_seq_one_letter_code
_entity_poly.pdbx_strand_id
1 'polypeptide(L)'
;IKHTYRTKVFRNGYVQIDASARLLSALAANILFACVTRIQLNSTATKAYRADYNSVWTDNSVVRSIAIRYAGGDAIRDSAESATLGNRTPVAGLTTNTTYSRFDGGWTAGTWNASASTLGAPKNWAWTVGFSINLNESVTDPTALSDIELNPPVGFASGESVYPRFRQAKLMSRLGDTVSGIAAWNTLDATSTDNGNGMFNTIAGDIVRMLHLKIGTLDTVYAKFDAWATTWYGGISNIHLGAAADSKGLQFASRLVLPQLWWLYKLAVLNGDTEKQTELKVAIGNMAADCYSSFGTVGSANSNFYAAAFRSWAMAYAAGLDTSGSYATAMTMVDGQFSSSMYFAGVKNIITDNVTENVPKRRYLHYQVYAWNNYLIGCKAAGRASVLNMETYALNAVSGYGGLKEVDYCIAESRRGQPTTVGFLLYPLLHSGDNSCLEAAERLLDAFDEYGGSNTNGQIKLWDLDFFSEISTTFSEYTFACNIMADAWMQYWIDNN
;
A
#
# COMPACT_ATOMS: atom_id res chain seq x y z
N ILE A 1 8.47 30.16 -6.60
CA ILE A 1 7.52 29.20 -5.98
C ILE A 1 6.34 29.97 -5.42
N LYS A 2 5.13 29.41 -5.49
CA LYS A 2 3.95 29.92 -4.78
C LYS A 2 3.70 29.06 -3.55
N HIS A 3 3.65 29.69 -2.37
CA HIS A 3 3.24 29.04 -1.13
C HIS A 3 1.76 29.31 -0.89
N THR A 4 1.01 28.27 -0.56
CA THR A 4 -0.39 28.36 -0.14
C THR A 4 -0.53 27.70 1.22
N TYR A 5 -1.20 28.37 2.15
CA TYR A 5 -1.44 27.86 3.50
C TYR A 5 -2.95 27.77 3.72
N ARG A 6 -3.40 26.65 4.27
CA ARG A 6 -4.76 26.45 4.76
C ARG A 6 -4.70 26.17 6.25
N THR A 7 -5.28 27.07 7.02
CA THR A 7 -5.37 26.96 8.48
C THR A 7 -6.80 26.61 8.87
N LYS A 8 -6.98 25.51 9.61
CA LYS A 8 -8.24 25.14 10.23
C LYS A 8 -8.11 25.32 11.74
N VAL A 9 -9.00 26.12 12.33
CA VAL A 9 -9.02 26.40 13.77
C VAL A 9 -10.27 25.76 14.35
N PHE A 10 -10.08 24.92 15.37
CA PHE A 10 -11.15 24.19 16.03
C PHE A 10 -11.50 24.87 17.37
N ARG A 11 -12.75 24.72 17.82
CA ARG A 11 -13.26 25.39 19.04
C ARG A 11 -12.45 25.05 20.30
N ASN A 12 -11.83 23.87 20.35
CA ASN A 12 -11.02 23.42 21.48
C ASN A 12 -9.60 24.03 21.52
N GLY A 13 -9.21 24.85 20.53
CA GLY A 13 -7.86 25.42 20.43
C GLY A 13 -6.87 24.55 19.66
N TYR A 14 -7.33 23.47 19.05
CA TYR A 14 -6.57 22.70 18.07
C TYR A 14 -6.52 23.47 16.73
N VAL A 15 -5.36 23.44 16.08
CA VAL A 15 -5.09 24.13 14.82
C VAL A 15 -4.38 23.17 13.87
N GLN A 16 -4.93 22.99 12.67
CA GLN A 16 -4.26 22.29 11.58
C GLN A 16 -3.77 23.29 10.53
N ILE A 17 -2.52 23.16 10.12
CA ILE A 17 -1.91 23.97 9.08
C ILE A 17 -1.45 23.04 7.97
N ASP A 18 -2.10 23.12 6.82
CA ASP A 18 -1.70 22.43 5.59
C ASP A 18 -1.04 23.47 4.66
N ALA A 19 0.23 23.29 4.34
CA ALA A 19 0.94 24.14 3.39
C ALA A 19 1.24 23.38 2.09
N SER A 20 1.25 24.11 0.98
CA SER A 20 1.66 23.61 -0.33
C SER A 20 2.64 24.59 -0.96
N ALA A 21 3.78 24.07 -1.39
CA ALA A 21 4.77 24.80 -2.18
C ALA A 21 4.69 24.33 -3.63
N ARG A 22 4.25 25.22 -4.52
CA ARG A 22 4.03 24.92 -5.94
C ARG A 22 5.00 25.66 -6.85
N LEU A 23 5.57 24.96 -7.82
CA LEU A 23 6.38 25.55 -8.87
C LEU A 23 5.55 26.46 -9.80
N LEU A 24 6.00 27.70 -10.01
CA LEU A 24 5.37 28.64 -10.95
C LEU A 24 5.93 28.53 -12.38
N SER A 25 7.14 27.98 -12.48
CA SER A 25 7.88 27.64 -13.69
C SER A 25 8.57 26.30 -13.44
N ALA A 26 8.94 25.59 -14.50
CA ALA A 26 9.72 24.37 -14.34
C ALA A 26 11.03 24.64 -13.58
N LEU A 27 11.40 23.73 -12.69
CA LEU A 27 12.71 23.65 -12.06
C LEU A 27 13.64 22.91 -13.04
N ALA A 28 14.75 23.52 -13.43
CA ALA A 28 15.72 22.88 -14.30
C ALA A 28 16.46 21.74 -13.57
N ALA A 29 16.97 20.76 -14.34
CA ALA A 29 17.86 19.75 -13.79
C ALA A 29 19.13 20.39 -13.21
N ASN A 30 19.75 19.71 -12.24
CA ASN A 30 20.98 20.08 -11.55
C ASN A 30 20.93 21.39 -10.75
N ILE A 31 19.73 21.90 -10.46
CA ILE A 31 19.53 23.03 -9.55
C ILE A 31 19.31 22.49 -8.13
N LEU A 32 20.29 22.77 -7.24
CA LEU A 32 20.12 22.56 -5.81
C LEU A 32 19.11 23.56 -5.27
N PHE A 33 17.92 23.06 -4.96
CA PHE A 33 16.85 23.84 -4.37
C PHE A 33 16.32 23.11 -3.14
N ALA A 34 15.81 23.84 -2.15
CA ALA A 34 15.16 23.27 -0.99
C ALA A 34 13.95 24.12 -0.62
N CYS A 35 12.92 23.49 -0.07
CA CYS A 35 11.71 24.17 0.35
C CYS A 35 11.27 23.66 1.71
N VAL A 36 11.28 24.54 2.71
CA VAL A 36 10.91 24.20 4.09
C VAL A 36 9.92 25.24 4.61
N THR A 37 8.83 24.77 5.19
CA THR A 37 7.91 25.55 6.01
C THR A 37 8.31 25.41 7.47
N ARG A 38 8.41 26.54 8.16
CA ARG A 38 8.79 26.60 9.57
C ARG A 38 7.62 27.04 10.43
N ILE A 39 7.41 26.35 11.54
CA ILE A 39 6.55 26.80 12.64
C ILE A 39 7.39 26.84 13.91
N GLN A 40 7.29 27.93 14.66
CA GLN A 40 7.97 28.10 15.94
C GLN A 40 6.98 28.58 17.00
N LEU A 41 6.98 27.92 18.14
CA LEU A 41 6.23 28.30 19.33
C LEU A 41 7.22 28.62 20.45
N ASN A 42 7.22 29.87 20.89
CA ASN A 42 8.10 30.33 21.96
C ASN A 42 7.52 29.92 23.31
N SER A 43 8.36 29.37 24.17
CA SER A 43 8.03 29.05 25.57
C SER A 43 9.33 28.79 26.33
N THR A 44 9.38 29.17 27.60
CA THR A 44 10.50 28.85 28.50
C THR A 44 10.30 27.54 29.26
N ALA A 45 9.13 26.91 29.13
CA ALA A 45 8.82 25.64 29.78
C ALA A 45 9.74 24.50 29.31
N THR A 46 9.90 23.46 30.11
CA THR A 46 10.60 22.24 29.68
C THR A 46 9.74 21.48 28.66
N LYS A 47 10.35 21.02 27.57
CA LYS A 47 9.66 20.30 26.48
C LYS A 47 10.01 18.81 26.53
N ALA A 48 9.00 17.95 26.56
CA ALA A 48 9.14 16.56 26.18
C ALA A 48 8.94 16.44 24.66
N TYR A 49 9.67 15.56 24.00
CA TYR A 49 9.55 15.45 22.54
C TYR A 49 9.89 14.06 22.01
N ARG A 50 9.36 13.78 20.83
CA ARG A 50 9.74 12.66 19.98
C ARG A 50 10.34 13.25 18.70
N ALA A 51 11.65 13.06 18.51
CA ALA A 51 12.40 13.64 17.39
C ALA A 51 11.73 13.29 16.06
N ASP A 52 11.56 14.29 15.19
CA ASP A 52 10.86 14.21 13.91
C ASP A 52 9.33 13.95 13.95
N TYR A 53 8.71 13.94 15.13
CA TYR A 53 7.26 13.71 15.29
C TYR A 53 6.56 14.90 15.95
N ASN A 54 6.86 15.16 17.22
CA ASN A 54 6.14 16.15 18.02
C ASN A 54 6.94 16.64 19.23
N SER A 55 6.45 17.72 19.83
CA SER A 55 6.91 18.31 21.07
C SER A 55 5.71 18.74 21.91
N VAL A 56 5.79 18.51 23.22
CA VAL A 56 4.75 18.81 24.20
C VAL A 56 5.35 19.44 25.45
N TRP A 57 4.68 20.44 26.01
CA TRP A 57 5.13 21.14 27.22
C TRP A 57 3.97 21.73 28.00
N THR A 58 4.18 22.04 29.27
CA THR A 58 3.19 22.73 30.10
C THR A 58 3.62 24.18 30.32
N ASP A 59 2.76 25.12 29.95
CA ASP A 59 3.00 26.56 30.09
C ASP A 59 1.74 27.22 30.68
N ASN A 60 1.89 27.94 31.79
CA ASN A 60 0.79 28.51 32.58
C ASN A 60 -0.29 27.48 32.97
N SER A 61 0.14 26.29 33.43
CA SER A 61 -0.74 25.16 33.81
C SER A 61 -1.57 24.56 32.67
N VAL A 62 -1.25 24.90 31.41
CA VAL A 62 -1.90 24.35 30.22
C VAL A 62 -0.89 23.57 29.40
N VAL A 63 -1.23 22.34 29.03
CA VAL A 63 -0.38 21.54 28.14
C VAL A 63 -0.56 22.04 26.70
N ARG A 64 0.55 22.13 25.98
CA ARG A 64 0.61 22.62 24.60
C ARG A 64 1.42 21.64 23.77
N SER A 65 1.06 21.49 22.51
CA SER A 65 1.76 20.62 21.59
C SER A 65 1.95 21.24 20.21
N ILE A 66 2.99 20.78 19.52
CA ILE A 66 3.17 20.92 18.08
C ILE A 66 3.63 19.60 17.50
N ALA A 67 3.04 19.20 16.39
CA ALA A 67 3.39 17.98 15.67
C ALA A 67 3.47 18.24 14.16
N ILE A 68 4.29 17.44 13.49
CA ILE A 68 4.28 17.35 12.03
C ILE A 68 3.52 16.09 11.61
N ARG A 69 2.52 16.25 10.75
CA ARG A 69 1.68 15.17 10.25
C ARG A 69 2.30 14.49 9.03
N TYR A 70 2.87 15.27 8.13
CA TYR A 70 3.57 14.77 6.95
C TYR A 70 4.47 15.85 6.37
N ALA A 71 5.61 15.44 5.84
CA ALA A 71 6.54 16.25 5.08
C ALA A 71 6.61 15.70 3.66
N GLY A 72 6.13 16.48 2.69
CA GLY A 72 6.17 16.12 1.28
C GLY A 72 7.57 16.26 0.70
N GLY A 73 7.86 15.42 -0.29
CA GLY A 73 9.11 15.36 -1.04
C GLY A 73 9.02 14.22 -2.04
N ASP A 74 10.15 13.91 -2.67
CA ASP A 74 10.24 12.87 -3.70
C ASP A 74 11.37 11.91 -3.32
N ALA A 75 11.08 10.61 -3.32
CA ALA A 75 12.05 9.57 -3.03
C ALA A 75 12.18 8.63 -4.23
N ILE A 76 13.42 8.43 -4.67
CA ILE A 76 13.79 7.39 -5.62
C ILE A 76 13.73 6.04 -4.88
N ARG A 77 12.93 5.11 -5.37
CA ARG A 77 12.82 3.74 -4.84
C ARG A 77 13.21 2.67 -5.85
N ASP A 78 13.23 2.98 -7.14
CA ASP A 78 13.76 2.11 -8.19
C ASP A 78 15.05 2.69 -8.80
N SER A 79 16.01 1.84 -9.12
CA SER A 79 17.18 2.23 -9.92
C SER A 79 16.80 2.86 -11.26
N ALA A 80 15.69 2.44 -11.87
CA ALA A 80 15.19 3.03 -13.11
C ALA A 80 14.73 4.49 -12.93
N GLU A 81 14.31 4.88 -11.73
CA GLU A 81 13.89 6.26 -11.42
C GLU A 81 15.07 7.22 -11.30
N SER A 82 16.30 6.70 -11.15
CA SER A 82 17.50 7.55 -10.99
C SER A 82 17.81 8.43 -12.20
N ALA A 83 17.30 8.05 -13.37
CA ALA A 83 17.43 8.80 -14.62
C ALA A 83 16.21 9.68 -14.95
N THR A 84 15.16 9.68 -14.11
CA THR A 84 13.88 10.35 -14.42
C THR A 84 13.30 11.22 -13.27
N LEU A 85 13.62 10.93 -12.00
CA LEU A 85 13.16 11.69 -10.83
C LEU A 85 14.31 12.37 -10.08
N GLY A 86 14.14 13.65 -9.73
CA GLY A 86 15.03 14.33 -8.78
C GLY A 86 14.75 13.91 -7.33
N ASN A 87 15.74 13.35 -6.63
CA ASN A 87 15.61 12.99 -5.21
C ASN A 87 15.48 14.25 -4.33
N ARG A 88 14.30 14.44 -3.72
CA ARG A 88 13.96 15.55 -2.83
C ARG A 88 13.60 14.99 -1.48
N THR A 89 14.63 14.67 -0.70
CA THR A 89 14.47 13.97 0.56
C THR A 89 13.58 14.78 1.51
N PRO A 90 12.46 14.20 2.00
CA PRO A 90 11.60 14.85 2.96
C PRO A 90 12.32 15.22 4.26
N VAL A 91 11.98 16.37 4.80
CA VAL A 91 12.49 16.91 6.07
C VAL A 91 11.34 17.07 7.03
N ALA A 92 11.51 16.52 8.23
CA ALA A 92 10.62 16.66 9.37
C ALA A 92 11.48 16.98 10.59
N GLY A 93 12.16 18.12 10.61
CA GLY A 93 13.14 18.45 11.65
C GLY A 93 12.49 19.11 12.86
N LEU A 94 12.69 18.54 14.04
CA LEU A 94 12.32 19.15 15.32
C LEU A 94 13.53 19.76 16.01
N THR A 95 13.42 21.02 16.43
CA THR A 95 14.38 21.68 17.31
C THR A 95 13.68 22.21 18.55
N THR A 96 14.01 21.65 19.72
CA THR A 96 13.54 22.12 21.01
C THR A 96 14.72 22.69 21.81
N ASN A 97 14.51 23.82 22.47
CA ASN A 97 15.51 24.39 23.39
C ASN A 97 14.82 25.12 24.55
N THR A 98 15.59 25.87 25.32
CA THR A 98 15.08 26.61 26.48
C THR A 98 14.10 27.73 26.14
N THR A 99 14.02 28.21 24.89
CA THR A 99 13.19 29.37 24.52
C THR A 99 12.10 29.05 23.50
N TYR A 100 12.17 27.93 22.79
CA TYR A 100 11.17 27.56 21.79
C TYR A 100 11.09 26.06 21.50
N SER A 101 9.99 25.68 20.83
CA SER A 101 9.85 24.46 20.04
C SER A 101 9.63 24.86 18.58
N ARG A 102 10.44 24.32 17.66
CA ARG A 102 10.42 24.65 16.23
C ARG A 102 10.35 23.39 15.40
N PHE A 103 9.44 23.40 14.43
CA PHE A 103 9.37 22.40 13.38
C PHE A 103 9.74 23.01 12.02
N ASP A 104 10.58 22.29 11.29
CA ASP A 104 10.98 22.55 9.91
C ASP A 104 10.48 21.38 9.06
N GLY A 105 9.48 21.61 8.22
CA GLY A 105 8.84 20.56 7.41
C GLY A 105 8.88 20.89 5.90
N GLY A 106 9.20 19.92 5.06
CA GLY A 106 9.30 20.10 3.61
C GLY A 106 10.29 19.13 3.00
N TRP A 107 11.19 19.60 2.14
CA TRP A 107 12.22 18.77 1.51
C TRP A 107 13.51 19.54 1.24
N THR A 108 14.60 18.79 1.13
CA THR A 108 15.92 19.30 0.73
C THR A 108 16.41 18.59 -0.51
N ALA A 109 17.15 19.28 -1.38
CA ALA A 109 18.07 18.62 -2.30
C ALA A 109 19.06 17.83 -1.44
N GLY A 110 18.92 16.51 -1.37
CA GLY A 110 19.67 15.68 -0.42
C GLY A 110 21.18 15.74 -0.62
N THR A 111 21.93 15.12 0.28
CA THR A 111 23.40 14.96 0.19
C THR A 111 23.79 13.73 -0.65
N TRP A 112 23.08 13.45 -1.75
CA TRP A 112 23.33 12.25 -2.55
C TRP A 112 24.17 12.57 -3.78
N ASN A 113 25.46 12.23 -3.69
CA ASN A 113 26.49 12.17 -4.73
C ASN A 113 26.60 13.41 -5.64
N ALA A 114 27.73 14.14 -5.55
CA ALA A 114 28.03 15.30 -6.40
C ALA A 114 28.02 14.98 -7.92
N SER A 115 28.00 13.70 -8.31
CA SER A 115 27.88 13.24 -9.69
C SER A 115 26.49 12.76 -10.12
N ALA A 116 25.48 12.74 -9.24
CA ALA A 116 24.10 12.38 -9.59
C ALA A 116 23.32 13.63 -10.04
N SER A 117 22.78 13.62 -11.25
CA SER A 117 21.96 14.73 -11.72
C SER A 117 20.64 14.80 -10.94
N THR A 118 20.38 15.88 -10.20
CA THR A 118 19.03 16.12 -9.66
C THR A 118 18.14 16.53 -10.82
N LEU A 119 17.27 15.64 -11.29
CA LEU A 119 16.36 16.00 -12.38
C LEU A 119 15.39 17.09 -11.95
N GLY A 120 14.91 17.84 -12.94
CA GLY A 120 14.02 18.97 -12.74
C GLY A 120 12.66 18.60 -12.16
N ALA A 121 11.73 19.54 -12.17
CA ALA A 121 10.31 19.29 -11.92
C ALA A 121 9.50 20.26 -12.78
N PRO A 122 8.33 19.87 -13.30
CA PRO A 122 7.58 20.72 -14.22
C PRO A 122 6.98 21.93 -13.49
N LYS A 123 6.48 22.87 -14.29
CA LYS A 123 5.56 23.88 -13.80
C LYS A 123 4.38 23.22 -13.09
N ASN A 124 3.89 23.84 -12.02
CA ASN A 124 2.76 23.41 -11.19
C ASN A 124 2.98 22.19 -10.30
N TRP A 125 4.15 21.53 -10.33
CA TRP A 125 4.46 20.51 -9.34
C TRP A 125 4.40 21.06 -7.92
N ALA A 126 3.86 20.29 -6.99
CA ALA A 126 3.58 20.74 -5.64
C ALA A 126 4.07 19.73 -4.59
N TRP A 127 4.63 20.25 -3.50
CA TRP A 127 4.94 19.49 -2.30
C TRP A 127 4.14 20.04 -1.14
N THR A 128 3.59 19.16 -0.32
CA THR A 128 2.74 19.53 0.81
C THR A 128 3.46 19.32 2.13
N VAL A 129 3.02 20.02 3.17
CA VAL A 129 3.45 19.76 4.55
C VAL A 129 2.29 20.04 5.48
N GLY A 130 2.06 19.13 6.42
CA GLY A 130 0.98 19.23 7.39
C GLY A 130 1.54 19.38 8.80
N PHE A 131 1.06 20.38 9.53
CA PHE A 131 1.34 20.55 10.96
C PHE A 131 0.04 20.53 11.75
N SER A 132 0.17 20.25 13.04
CA SER A 132 -0.86 20.45 14.05
C SER A 132 -0.29 21.14 15.28
N ILE A 133 -1.10 21.99 15.89
CA ILE A 133 -0.80 22.72 17.12
C ILE A 133 -2.01 22.55 18.02
N ASN A 134 -1.79 22.16 19.26
CA ASN A 134 -2.84 22.16 20.28
C ASN A 134 -2.44 23.08 21.43
N LEU A 135 -3.25 24.11 21.68
CA LEU A 135 -3.00 25.05 22.78
C LEU A 135 -3.65 24.61 24.10
N ASN A 136 -4.47 23.55 24.07
CA ASN A 136 -5.11 22.91 25.22
C ASN A 136 -4.97 21.38 25.09
N GLU A 137 -3.73 20.92 25.04
CA GLU A 137 -3.42 19.50 24.89
C GLU A 137 -3.84 18.70 26.13
N SER A 138 -4.29 17.48 25.91
CA SER A 138 -4.63 16.52 26.99
C SER A 138 -3.57 15.43 27.13
N VAL A 139 -2.75 15.22 26.11
CA VAL A 139 -1.70 14.21 26.06
C VAL A 139 -0.35 14.80 26.41
N THR A 140 0.33 14.23 27.40
CA THR A 140 1.67 14.67 27.85
C THR A 140 2.81 13.78 27.36
N ASP A 141 2.51 12.55 26.90
CA ASP A 141 3.49 11.62 26.34
C ASP A 141 3.66 11.85 24.82
N PRO A 142 4.87 12.20 24.35
CA PRO A 142 5.16 12.36 22.92
C PRO A 142 4.83 11.14 22.06
N THR A 143 4.94 9.92 22.60
CA THR A 143 4.65 8.69 21.84
C THR A 143 3.14 8.56 21.60
N ALA A 144 2.33 8.65 22.65
CA ALA A 144 0.88 8.68 22.55
C ALA A 144 0.38 9.83 21.64
N LEU A 145 1.02 11.01 21.71
CA LEU A 145 0.66 12.13 20.85
C LEU A 145 0.93 11.83 19.36
N SER A 146 2.02 11.14 19.04
CA SER A 146 2.29 10.77 17.64
C SER A 146 1.26 9.81 17.06
N ASP A 147 0.71 8.90 17.88
CA ASP A 147 -0.35 7.99 17.45
C ASP A 147 -1.63 8.74 17.06
N ILE A 148 -1.99 9.77 17.84
CA ILE A 148 -3.19 10.59 17.61
C ILE A 148 -3.00 11.50 16.39
N GLU A 149 -1.86 12.19 16.29
CA GLU A 149 -1.66 13.21 15.26
C GLU A 149 -1.41 12.61 13.87
N LEU A 150 -0.80 11.43 13.80
CA LEU A 150 -0.46 10.79 12.52
C LEU A 150 -1.53 9.81 12.02
N ASN A 151 -2.35 9.28 12.92
CA ASN A 151 -3.44 8.37 12.61
C ASN A 151 -4.77 8.85 13.23
N PRO A 152 -5.20 10.10 12.95
CA PRO A 152 -6.40 10.63 13.57
C PRO A 152 -7.63 9.83 13.13
N PRO A 153 -8.55 9.48 14.05
CA PRO A 153 -9.79 8.79 13.70
C PRO A 153 -10.54 9.54 12.60
N VAL A 154 -10.92 8.82 11.55
CA VAL A 154 -11.71 9.34 10.44
C VAL A 154 -12.75 8.29 10.06
N GLY A 155 -13.93 8.77 9.67
CA GLY A 155 -15.00 7.94 9.14
C GLY A 155 -15.62 8.62 7.93
N PHE A 156 -16.28 7.83 7.09
CA PHE A 156 -17.05 8.34 5.99
C PHE A 156 -18.53 8.24 6.34
N ALA A 157 -19.25 9.34 6.14
CA ALA A 157 -20.69 9.31 6.27
C ALA A 157 -21.26 8.43 5.14
N SER A 158 -22.07 7.44 5.53
CA SER A 158 -22.67 6.52 4.57
C SER A 158 -23.65 7.27 3.66
N GLY A 159 -23.46 7.16 2.35
CA GLY A 159 -24.43 7.63 1.34
C GLY A 159 -25.70 6.78 1.31
N GLU A 160 -25.64 5.54 1.82
CA GLU A 160 -26.75 4.60 1.85
C GLU A 160 -27.08 4.17 3.28
N SER A 161 -28.36 4.16 3.65
CA SER A 161 -28.83 3.73 4.99
C SER A 161 -29.14 2.23 5.06
N VAL A 162 -28.44 1.41 4.27
CA VAL A 162 -28.64 -0.05 4.22
C VAL A 162 -27.71 -0.79 5.18
N TYR A 163 -28.08 -2.02 5.55
CA TYR A 163 -27.25 -2.87 6.41
C TYR A 163 -25.90 -3.19 5.74
N PRO A 164 -24.79 -3.23 6.51
CA PRO A 164 -23.44 -3.43 5.97
C PRO A 164 -23.30 -4.65 5.05
N ARG A 165 -23.97 -5.77 5.37
CA ARG A 165 -23.91 -6.99 4.55
C ARG A 165 -24.57 -6.84 3.18
N PHE A 166 -25.68 -6.12 3.08
CA PHE A 166 -26.33 -5.84 1.79
C PHE A 166 -25.42 -4.98 0.92
N ARG A 167 -24.79 -3.97 1.54
CA ARG A 167 -23.84 -3.11 0.87
C ARG A 167 -22.60 -3.85 0.40
N GLN A 168 -22.01 -4.68 1.26
CA GLN A 168 -20.89 -5.54 0.90
C GLN A 168 -21.24 -6.44 -0.29
N ALA A 169 -22.42 -7.07 -0.30
CA ALA A 169 -22.87 -7.90 -1.42
C ALA A 169 -22.98 -7.10 -2.73
N LYS A 170 -23.56 -5.90 -2.70
CA LYS A 170 -23.65 -4.99 -3.86
C LYS A 170 -22.25 -4.63 -4.39
N LEU A 171 -21.34 -4.24 -3.50
CA LEU A 171 -19.96 -3.89 -3.85
C LEU A 171 -19.18 -5.09 -4.39
N MET A 172 -19.38 -6.28 -3.83
CA MET A 172 -18.75 -7.50 -4.32
C MET A 172 -19.28 -7.93 -5.69
N SER A 173 -20.57 -7.73 -5.97
CA SER A 173 -21.10 -7.94 -7.33
C SER A 173 -20.42 -7.03 -8.34
N ARG A 174 -20.32 -5.73 -8.03
CA ARG A 174 -19.62 -4.75 -8.88
C ARG A 174 -18.15 -5.10 -9.06
N LEU A 175 -17.46 -5.46 -7.97
CA LEU A 175 -16.06 -5.90 -8.04
C LEU A 175 -15.90 -7.14 -8.93
N GLY A 176 -16.85 -8.07 -8.88
CA GLY A 176 -16.90 -9.23 -9.77
C GLY A 176 -16.98 -8.83 -11.25
N ASP A 177 -17.78 -7.82 -11.57
CA ASP A 177 -17.88 -7.25 -12.92
C ASP A 177 -16.57 -6.56 -13.33
N THR A 178 -15.98 -5.73 -12.47
CA THR A 178 -14.69 -5.06 -12.72
C THR A 178 -13.57 -6.07 -13.00
N VAL A 179 -13.41 -7.07 -12.13
CA VAL A 179 -12.39 -8.14 -12.30
C VAL A 179 -12.62 -8.92 -13.59
N SER A 180 -13.88 -9.27 -13.87
CA SER A 180 -14.27 -9.98 -15.09
C SER A 180 -13.99 -9.17 -16.34
N GLY A 181 -14.26 -7.86 -16.31
CA GLY A 181 -13.98 -6.92 -17.39
C GLY A 181 -12.49 -6.82 -17.69
N ILE A 182 -11.64 -6.70 -16.66
CA ILE A 182 -10.18 -6.63 -16.86
C ILE A 182 -9.65 -7.96 -17.45
N ALA A 183 -10.12 -9.11 -16.96
CA ALA A 183 -9.73 -10.41 -17.52
C ALA A 183 -10.23 -10.61 -18.97
N ALA A 184 -11.39 -10.04 -19.32
CA ALA A 184 -11.90 -10.03 -20.69
C ALA A 184 -11.04 -9.16 -21.60
N TRP A 185 -10.76 -7.93 -21.19
CA TRP A 185 -9.84 -7.03 -21.88
C TRP A 185 -8.47 -7.70 -22.12
N ASN A 186 -7.89 -8.34 -21.10
CA ASN A 186 -6.60 -9.03 -21.24
C ASN A 186 -6.62 -10.17 -22.28
N THR A 187 -7.78 -10.78 -22.50
CA THR A 187 -7.93 -11.89 -23.46
C THR A 187 -8.26 -11.38 -24.87
N LEU A 188 -9.05 -10.32 -24.99
CA LEU A 188 -9.66 -9.89 -26.24
C LEU A 188 -8.94 -8.70 -26.88
N ASP A 189 -8.40 -7.80 -26.06
CA ASP A 189 -8.00 -6.46 -26.49
C ASP A 189 -6.55 -6.12 -26.14
N ALA A 190 -5.96 -6.75 -25.10
CA ALA A 190 -4.60 -6.45 -24.66
C ALA A 190 -3.55 -6.87 -25.71
N THR A 191 -2.57 -6.01 -25.92
CA THR A 191 -1.42 -6.29 -26.77
C THR A 191 -0.39 -7.18 -26.07
N SER A 192 0.57 -7.71 -26.84
CA SER A 192 1.70 -8.46 -26.26
C SER A 192 2.59 -7.60 -25.37
N THR A 193 2.60 -6.28 -25.59
CA THR A 193 3.23 -5.34 -24.66
C THR A 193 2.43 -5.33 -23.36
N ASP A 194 1.14 -5.04 -23.40
CA ASP A 194 0.30 -4.91 -22.20
C ASP A 194 0.40 -6.08 -21.22
N ASN A 195 0.57 -7.31 -21.69
CA ASN A 195 0.69 -8.50 -20.83
C ASN A 195 2.10 -9.09 -20.75
N GLY A 196 3.12 -8.37 -21.24
CA GLY A 196 4.52 -8.81 -21.26
C GLY A 196 4.69 -10.18 -21.92
N ASN A 197 4.15 -10.34 -23.12
CA ASN A 197 4.10 -11.58 -23.90
C ASN A 197 3.42 -12.74 -23.16
N GLY A 198 2.44 -12.44 -22.31
CA GLY A 198 1.68 -13.43 -21.54
C GLY A 198 2.27 -13.79 -20.17
N MET A 199 3.40 -13.21 -19.75
CA MET A 199 3.92 -13.40 -18.38
C MET A 199 2.96 -12.79 -17.34
N PHE A 200 2.39 -11.63 -17.65
CA PHE A 200 1.49 -10.90 -16.76
C PHE A 200 0.05 -11.35 -17.01
N ASN A 201 -0.36 -12.40 -16.29
CA ASN A 201 -1.64 -13.08 -16.47
C ASN A 201 -2.77 -12.47 -15.63
N THR A 202 -4.02 -12.83 -15.97
CA THR A 202 -5.24 -12.48 -15.23
C THR A 202 -6.00 -13.74 -14.76
N ILE A 203 -5.27 -14.81 -14.43
CA ILE A 203 -5.88 -16.13 -14.20
C ILE A 203 -6.79 -16.12 -12.96
N ALA A 204 -6.44 -15.38 -11.90
CA ALA A 204 -7.34 -15.26 -10.76
C ALA A 204 -8.64 -14.52 -11.15
N GLY A 205 -8.58 -13.60 -12.12
CA GLY A 205 -9.76 -13.01 -12.74
C GLY A 205 -10.59 -14.01 -13.56
N ASP A 206 -9.95 -14.96 -14.26
CA ASP A 206 -10.66 -16.06 -14.93
C ASP A 206 -11.40 -16.98 -13.94
N ILE A 207 -10.86 -17.18 -12.73
CA ILE A 207 -11.57 -17.87 -11.64
C ILE A 207 -12.85 -17.10 -11.25
N VAL A 208 -12.75 -15.77 -11.10
CA VAL A 208 -13.91 -14.93 -10.80
C VAL A 208 -14.94 -14.99 -11.93
N ARG A 209 -14.53 -14.92 -13.20
CA ARG A 209 -15.45 -15.04 -14.34
C ARG A 209 -16.20 -16.36 -14.36
N MET A 210 -15.52 -17.46 -14.04
CA MET A 210 -16.13 -18.78 -13.92
C MET A 210 -17.20 -18.80 -12.82
N LEU A 211 -16.93 -18.21 -11.66
CA LEU A 211 -17.85 -18.27 -10.52
C LEU A 211 -18.98 -17.25 -10.60
N HIS A 212 -18.66 -16.01 -10.98
CA HIS A 212 -19.56 -14.85 -11.06
C HIS A 212 -20.44 -14.89 -12.31
N LEU A 213 -19.84 -15.08 -13.49
CA LEU A 213 -20.52 -15.01 -14.79
C LEU A 213 -20.84 -16.38 -15.39
N LYS A 214 -20.41 -17.48 -14.75
CA LYS A 214 -20.54 -18.85 -15.28
C LYS A 214 -19.87 -19.05 -16.64
N ILE A 215 -18.78 -18.33 -16.89
CA ILE A 215 -17.99 -18.44 -18.12
C ILE A 215 -16.76 -19.32 -17.86
N GLY A 216 -16.74 -20.50 -18.48
CA GLY A 216 -15.67 -21.49 -18.29
C GLY A 216 -15.97 -22.50 -17.17
N THR A 217 -15.00 -23.37 -16.90
CA THR A 217 -15.04 -24.43 -15.87
C THR A 217 -13.72 -24.49 -15.10
N LEU A 218 -13.71 -25.18 -13.96
CA LEU A 218 -12.50 -25.32 -13.15
C LEU A 218 -11.36 -25.95 -13.98
N ASP A 219 -11.66 -26.97 -14.77
CA ASP A 219 -10.68 -27.61 -15.65
C ASP A 219 -10.12 -26.66 -16.70
N THR A 220 -10.95 -25.80 -17.30
CA THR A 220 -10.46 -24.83 -18.30
C THR A 220 -9.57 -23.76 -17.68
N VAL A 221 -9.90 -23.26 -16.48
CA VAL A 221 -9.08 -22.26 -15.79
C VAL A 221 -7.79 -22.89 -15.27
N TYR A 222 -7.87 -24.12 -14.76
CA TYR A 222 -6.70 -24.90 -14.34
C TYR A 222 -5.75 -25.16 -15.52
N ALA A 223 -6.26 -25.61 -16.67
CA ALA A 223 -5.46 -25.83 -17.87
C ALA A 223 -4.78 -24.54 -18.37
N LYS A 224 -5.46 -23.39 -18.23
CA LYS A 224 -4.87 -22.07 -18.50
C LYS A 224 -3.68 -21.78 -17.56
N PHE A 225 -3.84 -22.08 -16.27
CA PHE A 225 -2.76 -21.91 -15.29
C PHE A 225 -1.60 -22.87 -15.54
N ASP A 226 -1.88 -24.13 -15.88
CA ASP A 226 -0.87 -25.12 -16.20
C ASP A 226 -0.08 -24.74 -17.46
N ALA A 227 -0.76 -24.28 -18.51
CA ALA A 227 -0.09 -23.79 -19.71
C ALA A 227 0.83 -22.59 -19.40
N TRP A 228 0.35 -21.62 -18.63
CA TRP A 228 1.16 -20.48 -18.19
C TRP A 228 2.36 -20.92 -17.34
N ALA A 229 2.14 -21.80 -16.35
CA ALA A 229 3.21 -22.33 -15.51
C ALA A 229 4.22 -23.16 -16.31
N THR A 230 3.77 -23.89 -17.32
CA THR A 230 4.63 -24.62 -18.26
C THR A 230 5.53 -23.67 -19.04
N THR A 231 4.96 -22.61 -19.61
CA THR A 231 5.74 -21.60 -20.37
C THR A 231 6.81 -20.93 -19.51
N TRP A 232 6.46 -20.53 -18.28
CA TRP A 232 7.32 -19.66 -17.47
C TRP A 232 8.14 -20.38 -16.41
N TYR A 233 7.68 -21.52 -15.91
CA TYR A 233 8.30 -22.28 -14.82
C TYR A 233 8.61 -23.73 -15.18
N GLY A 234 8.17 -24.22 -16.36
CA GLY A 234 8.31 -25.63 -16.73
C GLY A 234 7.28 -26.54 -16.08
N GLY A 235 6.17 -25.99 -15.57
CA GLY A 235 5.02 -26.71 -15.02
C GLY A 235 4.60 -26.16 -13.66
N ILE A 236 3.39 -26.49 -13.20
CA ILE A 236 2.89 -26.03 -11.89
C ILE A 236 3.81 -26.49 -10.75
N SER A 237 4.19 -27.77 -10.75
CA SER A 237 5.08 -28.34 -9.73
C SER A 237 6.49 -27.75 -9.70
N ASN A 238 6.90 -26.99 -10.72
CA ASN A 238 8.20 -26.33 -10.83
C ASN A 238 8.14 -24.83 -10.49
N ILE A 239 7.02 -24.32 -10.00
CA ILE A 239 6.92 -22.94 -9.54
C ILE A 239 7.79 -22.74 -8.29
N HIS A 240 8.75 -21.83 -8.41
CA HIS A 240 9.70 -21.39 -7.39
C HIS A 240 9.89 -19.88 -7.45
N LEU A 241 10.37 -19.26 -6.37
CA LEU A 241 10.84 -17.88 -6.45
C LEU A 241 12.06 -17.79 -7.38
N GLY A 242 12.03 -16.80 -8.27
CA GLY A 242 13.15 -16.51 -9.18
C GLY A 242 13.71 -15.10 -8.99
N ALA A 243 14.58 -14.70 -9.90
CA ALA A 243 15.13 -13.35 -9.89
C ALA A 243 14.05 -12.29 -10.21
N ALA A 244 14.20 -11.10 -9.62
CA ALA A 244 13.31 -9.97 -9.94
C ALA A 244 13.42 -9.54 -11.41
N ALA A 245 14.61 -9.67 -12.02
CA ALA A 245 14.84 -9.37 -13.44
C ALA A 245 14.01 -10.27 -14.38
N ASP A 246 13.68 -11.48 -13.94
CA ASP A 246 12.86 -12.42 -14.71
C ASP A 246 11.35 -12.26 -14.43
N SER A 247 10.97 -11.22 -13.67
CA SER A 247 9.61 -11.04 -13.16
C SER A 247 9.10 -12.20 -12.29
N LYS A 248 10.02 -12.90 -11.59
CA LYS A 248 9.73 -14.07 -10.73
C LYS A 248 10.04 -13.85 -9.24
N GLY A 249 10.60 -12.70 -8.88
CA GLY A 249 10.80 -12.32 -7.48
C GLY A 249 9.47 -12.18 -6.72
N LEU A 250 9.52 -12.17 -5.38
CA LEU A 250 8.32 -12.18 -4.53
C LEU A 250 7.35 -11.02 -4.81
N GLN A 251 7.87 -9.86 -5.22
CA GLN A 251 7.02 -8.74 -5.65
C GLN A 251 6.13 -9.11 -6.85
N PHE A 252 6.61 -9.93 -7.79
CA PHE A 252 5.78 -10.38 -8.91
C PHE A 252 4.92 -11.58 -8.51
N ALA A 253 5.51 -12.56 -7.83
CA ALA A 253 4.81 -13.78 -7.45
C ALA A 253 3.60 -13.54 -6.53
N SER A 254 3.65 -12.52 -5.66
CA SER A 254 2.50 -12.12 -4.83
C SER A 254 1.24 -11.74 -5.62
N ARG A 255 1.38 -11.40 -6.91
CA ARG A 255 0.31 -10.94 -7.80
C ARG A 255 0.07 -11.89 -8.97
N LEU A 256 1.12 -12.58 -9.42
CA LEU A 256 1.11 -13.47 -10.59
C LEU A 256 1.18 -14.95 -10.25
N VAL A 257 1.25 -15.34 -8.98
CA VAL A 257 1.33 -16.76 -8.58
C VAL A 257 0.40 -17.02 -7.39
N LEU A 258 0.65 -16.33 -6.25
CA LEU A 258 -0.03 -16.65 -4.99
C LEU A 258 -1.57 -16.57 -5.06
N PRO A 259 -2.20 -15.58 -5.74
CA PRO A 259 -3.66 -15.50 -5.82
C PRO A 259 -4.29 -16.72 -6.47
N GLN A 260 -3.96 -17.01 -7.74
CA GLN A 260 -4.57 -18.14 -8.44
C GLN A 260 -4.13 -19.49 -7.87
N LEU A 261 -2.90 -19.60 -7.35
CA LEU A 261 -2.44 -20.82 -6.70
C LEU A 261 -3.30 -21.15 -5.47
N TRP A 262 -3.58 -20.14 -4.64
CA TRP A 262 -4.43 -20.31 -3.47
C TRP A 262 -5.87 -20.68 -3.83
N TRP A 263 -6.48 -19.94 -4.76
CA TRP A 263 -7.89 -20.13 -5.08
C TRP A 263 -8.17 -21.39 -5.88
N LEU A 264 -7.28 -21.78 -6.82
CA LEU A 264 -7.39 -23.08 -7.48
C LEU A 264 -7.26 -24.22 -6.47
N TYR A 265 -6.37 -24.09 -5.48
CA TYR A 265 -6.25 -25.10 -4.41
C TYR A 265 -7.53 -25.19 -3.59
N LYS A 266 -8.08 -24.06 -3.15
CA LYS A 266 -9.34 -24.02 -2.39
C LYS A 266 -10.51 -24.60 -3.16
N LEU A 267 -10.62 -24.31 -4.46
CA LEU A 267 -11.66 -24.87 -5.33
C LEU A 267 -11.46 -26.37 -5.58
N ALA A 268 -10.21 -26.84 -5.76
CA ALA A 268 -9.92 -28.26 -5.88
C ALA A 268 -10.29 -29.03 -4.60
N VAL A 269 -10.07 -28.43 -3.42
CA VAL A 269 -10.55 -28.98 -2.13
C VAL A 269 -12.07 -29.05 -2.08
N LEU A 270 -12.76 -27.96 -2.43
CA LEU A 270 -14.23 -27.91 -2.44
C LEU A 270 -14.85 -28.94 -3.40
N ASN A 271 -14.21 -29.18 -4.53
CA ASN A 271 -14.68 -30.13 -5.54
C ASN A 271 -14.21 -31.58 -5.29
N GLY A 272 -13.39 -31.83 -4.26
CA GLY A 272 -12.84 -33.16 -4.00
C GLY A 272 -11.82 -33.65 -5.05
N ASP A 273 -11.22 -32.75 -5.82
CA ASP A 273 -10.25 -33.07 -6.87
C ASP A 273 -8.85 -33.29 -6.27
N THR A 274 -8.54 -34.54 -5.95
CA THR A 274 -7.29 -34.90 -5.26
C THR A 274 -6.04 -34.77 -6.12
N GLU A 275 -6.18 -34.88 -7.45
CA GLU A 275 -5.06 -34.76 -8.38
C GLU A 275 -4.57 -33.30 -8.43
N LYS A 276 -5.49 -32.36 -8.70
CA LYS A 276 -5.18 -30.92 -8.69
C LYS A 276 -4.69 -30.46 -7.31
N GLN A 277 -5.29 -30.96 -6.22
CA GLN A 277 -4.82 -30.66 -4.87
C GLN A 277 -3.35 -31.06 -4.67
N THR A 278 -2.96 -32.24 -5.12
CA THR A 278 -1.59 -32.75 -4.94
C THR A 278 -0.59 -31.89 -5.69
N GLU A 279 -0.86 -31.58 -6.96
CA GLU A 279 0.03 -30.75 -7.78
C GLU A 279 0.15 -29.30 -7.24
N LEU A 280 -0.97 -28.67 -6.89
CA LEU A 280 -0.97 -27.32 -6.33
C LEU A 280 -0.27 -27.25 -4.98
N LYS A 281 -0.37 -28.29 -4.14
CA LYS A 281 0.36 -28.37 -2.87
C LYS A 281 1.87 -28.36 -3.06
N VAL A 282 2.39 -28.98 -4.12
CA VAL A 282 3.84 -28.93 -4.44
C VAL A 282 4.28 -27.48 -4.67
N ALA A 283 3.57 -26.75 -5.53
CA ALA A 283 3.86 -25.35 -5.80
C ALA A 283 3.74 -24.45 -4.55
N ILE A 284 2.72 -24.66 -3.72
CA ILE A 284 2.56 -23.95 -2.43
C ILE A 284 3.76 -24.23 -1.52
N GLY A 285 4.20 -25.49 -1.44
CA GLY A 285 5.34 -25.92 -0.64
C GLY A 285 6.66 -25.28 -1.11
N ASN A 286 6.92 -25.27 -2.41
CA ASN A 286 8.10 -24.66 -3.01
C ASN A 286 8.18 -23.16 -2.71
N MET A 287 7.08 -22.43 -2.96
CA MET A 287 7.01 -20.99 -2.67
C MET A 287 7.26 -20.68 -1.19
N ALA A 288 6.66 -21.47 -0.29
CA ALA A 288 6.83 -21.27 1.15
C ALA A 288 8.26 -21.57 1.61
N ALA A 289 8.89 -22.62 1.07
CA ALA A 289 10.28 -22.97 1.35
C ALA A 289 11.25 -21.86 0.88
N ASP A 290 11.08 -21.36 -0.34
CA ASP A 290 11.91 -20.28 -0.89
C ASP A 290 11.73 -18.98 -0.09
N CYS A 291 10.49 -18.66 0.28
CA CYS A 291 10.18 -17.53 1.16
C CYS A 291 10.84 -17.69 2.53
N TYR A 292 10.80 -18.89 3.11
CA TYR A 292 11.41 -19.14 4.42
C TYR A 292 12.93 -19.00 4.37
N SER A 293 13.57 -19.56 3.34
CA SER A 293 15.02 -19.43 3.11
C SER A 293 15.44 -17.97 3.00
N SER A 294 14.65 -17.14 2.31
CA SER A 294 14.98 -15.73 2.06
C SER A 294 14.59 -14.80 3.21
N PHE A 295 13.48 -15.08 3.89
CA PHE A 295 12.80 -14.12 4.77
C PHE A 295 12.42 -14.66 6.16
N GLY A 296 12.81 -15.89 6.51
CA GLY A 296 12.39 -16.55 7.76
C GLY A 296 13.02 -16.00 9.04
N THR A 297 13.85 -14.94 8.96
CA THR A 297 14.58 -14.37 10.12
C THR A 297 14.31 -12.88 10.26
N VAL A 298 14.64 -12.29 11.42
CA VAL A 298 14.47 -10.85 11.68
C VAL A 298 15.53 -10.03 10.91
N GLY A 299 15.12 -8.91 10.30
CA GLY A 299 15.99 -8.01 9.55
C GLY A 299 16.31 -8.42 8.11
N SER A 300 15.71 -9.49 7.60
CA SER A 300 15.95 -10.02 6.24
C SER A 300 15.18 -9.30 5.13
N ALA A 301 14.20 -8.47 5.48
CA ALA A 301 13.30 -7.84 4.51
C ALA A 301 12.67 -6.54 5.02
N ASN A 302 12.11 -5.78 4.08
CA ASN A 302 11.16 -4.70 4.36
C ASN A 302 9.76 -5.28 4.66
N SER A 303 8.86 -4.47 5.23
CA SER A 303 7.55 -4.94 5.73
C SER A 303 6.68 -5.57 4.65
N ASN A 304 6.70 -5.02 3.44
CA ASN A 304 6.01 -5.56 2.27
C ASN A 304 6.46 -7.00 1.94
N PHE A 305 7.76 -7.27 1.85
CA PHE A 305 8.27 -8.62 1.57
C PHE A 305 7.96 -9.59 2.72
N TYR A 306 8.05 -9.15 3.98
CA TYR A 306 7.60 -9.96 5.12
C TYR A 306 6.13 -10.35 5.02
N ALA A 307 5.25 -9.42 4.66
CA ALA A 307 3.83 -9.72 4.52
C ALA A 307 3.51 -10.71 3.37
N ALA A 308 4.19 -10.56 2.23
CA ALA A 308 4.02 -11.49 1.11
C ALA A 308 4.58 -12.89 1.42
N ALA A 309 5.71 -12.97 2.13
CA ALA A 309 6.26 -14.23 2.62
C ALA A 309 5.32 -14.86 3.67
N PHE A 310 4.77 -14.06 4.59
CA PHE A 310 3.76 -14.47 5.55
C PHE A 310 2.55 -15.11 4.86
N ARG A 311 2.03 -14.50 3.78
CA ARG A 311 0.95 -15.09 2.98
C ARG A 311 1.34 -16.47 2.42
N SER A 312 2.54 -16.61 1.87
CA SER A 312 3.01 -17.89 1.32
C SER A 312 3.14 -18.97 2.40
N TRP A 313 3.71 -18.63 3.56
CA TRP A 313 3.78 -19.52 4.72
C TRP A 313 2.40 -19.91 5.26
N ALA A 314 1.48 -18.96 5.32
CA ALA A 314 0.10 -19.19 5.76
C ALA A 314 -0.65 -20.16 4.82
N MET A 315 -0.47 -20.01 3.50
CA MET A 315 -1.03 -20.94 2.52
C MET A 315 -0.48 -22.36 2.72
N ALA A 316 0.83 -22.51 2.94
CA ALA A 316 1.45 -23.81 3.20
C ALA A 316 0.98 -24.42 4.53
N TYR A 317 0.90 -23.62 5.59
CA TYR A 317 0.34 -24.03 6.88
C TYR A 317 -1.10 -24.54 6.72
N ALA A 318 -1.96 -23.77 6.05
CA ALA A 318 -3.36 -24.13 5.80
C ALA A 318 -3.52 -25.36 4.89
N ALA A 319 -2.55 -25.63 4.02
CA ALA A 319 -2.51 -26.83 3.18
C ALA A 319 -1.94 -28.07 3.91
N GLY A 320 -1.51 -27.93 5.16
CA GLY A 320 -0.95 -28.99 5.99
C GLY A 320 0.52 -29.31 5.68
N LEU A 321 1.29 -28.34 5.17
CA LEU A 321 2.68 -28.53 4.73
C LEU A 321 3.73 -28.08 5.78
N ASP A 322 3.32 -27.42 6.86
CA ASP A 322 4.22 -26.98 7.94
C ASP A 322 4.51 -28.09 8.96
N THR A 323 5.18 -29.15 8.53
CA THR A 323 5.41 -30.34 9.38
C THR A 323 6.39 -30.10 10.53
N SER A 324 7.30 -29.13 10.41
CA SER A 324 8.29 -28.79 11.44
C SER A 324 7.91 -27.60 12.33
N GLY A 325 6.80 -26.90 12.04
CA GLY A 325 6.39 -25.67 12.72
C GLY A 325 7.24 -24.44 12.36
N SER A 326 8.06 -24.52 11.32
CA SER A 326 8.94 -23.44 10.88
C SER A 326 8.15 -22.27 10.32
N TYR A 327 7.10 -22.54 9.54
CA TYR A 327 6.27 -21.51 8.92
C TYR A 327 5.41 -20.80 9.98
N ALA A 328 4.84 -21.54 10.94
CA ALA A 328 4.14 -20.98 12.09
C ALA A 328 5.04 -20.07 12.95
N THR A 329 6.30 -20.47 13.14
CA THR A 329 7.30 -19.67 13.85
C THR A 329 7.64 -18.39 13.08
N ALA A 330 7.87 -18.47 11.78
CA ALA A 330 8.13 -17.30 10.93
C ALA A 330 6.95 -16.33 10.90
N MET A 331 5.71 -16.83 10.84
CA MET A 331 4.50 -16.00 10.96
C MET A 331 4.44 -15.25 12.30
N THR A 332 4.74 -15.93 13.41
CA THR A 332 4.77 -15.31 14.75
C THR A 332 5.87 -14.23 14.86
N MET A 333 7.00 -14.43 14.18
CA MET A 333 8.06 -13.42 14.09
C MET A 333 7.58 -12.16 13.37
N VAL A 334 6.86 -12.30 12.25
CA VAL A 334 6.29 -11.15 11.52
C VAL A 334 5.24 -10.42 12.37
N ASP A 335 4.39 -11.14 13.11
CA ASP A 335 3.44 -10.52 14.05
C ASP A 335 4.16 -9.64 15.08
N GLY A 336 5.30 -10.11 15.62
CA GLY A 336 6.15 -9.32 16.51
C GLY A 336 6.73 -8.06 15.86
N GLN A 337 7.12 -8.13 14.59
CA GLN A 337 7.63 -6.97 13.85
C GLN A 337 6.53 -5.96 13.47
N PHE A 338 5.30 -6.41 13.26
CA PHE A 338 4.16 -5.55 12.87
C PHE A 338 3.42 -4.94 14.07
N SER A 339 3.72 -5.39 15.29
CA SER A 339 3.12 -4.85 16.53
C SER A 339 4.09 -4.04 17.38
N SER A 340 5.35 -3.91 16.97
CA SER A 340 6.42 -3.29 17.78
C SER A 340 6.86 -1.94 17.24
N SER A 341 6.94 -0.96 18.14
CA SER A 341 7.50 0.37 17.88
C SER A 341 9.01 0.37 17.65
N MET A 342 9.70 -0.74 17.95
CA MET A 342 11.12 -0.93 17.65
C MET A 342 11.36 -1.45 16.23
N TYR A 343 10.31 -1.89 15.53
CA TYR A 343 10.35 -2.42 14.18
C TYR A 343 9.52 -1.53 13.24
N PHE A 344 8.54 -2.08 12.54
CA PHE A 344 7.80 -1.34 11.52
C PHE A 344 6.68 -0.46 12.10
N ALA A 345 6.17 -0.77 13.29
CA ALA A 345 5.00 -0.10 13.88
C ALA A 345 5.39 1.09 14.78
N GLY A 346 6.26 1.96 14.28
CA GLY A 346 6.72 3.15 15.03
C GLY A 346 5.58 4.11 15.41
N VAL A 347 4.45 4.06 14.72
CA VAL A 347 3.20 4.73 15.09
C VAL A 347 2.14 3.65 15.14
N LYS A 348 1.30 3.67 16.18
CA LYS A 348 0.24 2.68 16.33
C LYS A 348 -0.61 2.63 15.06
N ASN A 349 -0.86 1.42 14.59
CA ASN A 349 -1.70 1.16 13.41
C ASN A 349 -1.15 1.73 12.08
N ILE A 350 0.15 2.03 12.01
CA ILE A 350 0.84 2.37 10.76
C ILE A 350 2.19 1.65 10.73
N ILE A 351 2.37 0.73 9.78
CA ILE A 351 3.69 0.15 9.49
C ILE A 351 4.45 1.01 8.50
N THR A 352 5.77 1.13 8.66
CA THR A 352 6.69 1.69 7.67
C THR A 352 7.21 0.60 6.73
N ASP A 353 7.82 0.99 5.61
CA ASP A 353 8.44 0.03 4.70
C ASP A 353 9.75 -0.51 5.30
N ASN A 354 10.55 0.35 5.94
CA ASN A 354 11.77 -0.02 6.64
C ASN A 354 11.76 0.42 8.13
N VAL A 355 12.42 -0.36 8.99
CA VAL A 355 12.47 -0.14 10.46
C VAL A 355 13.14 1.19 10.86
N THR A 356 13.98 1.75 10.00
CA THR A 356 14.67 3.04 10.24
C THR A 356 13.87 4.25 9.78
N GLU A 357 12.74 4.03 9.11
CA GLU A 357 11.91 5.10 8.59
C GLU A 357 10.92 5.61 9.64
N ASN A 358 10.52 6.85 9.48
CA ASN A 358 9.48 7.47 10.29
C ASN A 358 8.32 7.97 9.43
N VAL A 359 7.11 7.80 9.95
CA VAL A 359 5.86 8.06 9.23
C VAL A 359 5.78 9.49 8.65
N PRO A 360 6.20 10.58 9.34
CA PRO A 360 6.10 11.92 8.76
C PRO A 360 6.93 12.13 7.48
N LYS A 361 8.09 11.48 7.34
CA LYS A 361 8.96 11.62 6.17
C LYS A 361 8.72 10.55 5.11
N ARG A 362 8.15 9.39 5.46
CA ARG A 362 8.16 8.17 4.65
C ARG A 362 6.79 7.50 4.59
N ARG A 363 5.78 8.24 4.09
CA ARG A 363 4.48 7.65 3.73
C ARG A 363 4.60 7.02 2.34
N TYR A 364 4.51 5.70 2.30
CA TYR A 364 4.55 4.89 1.10
C TYR A 364 3.24 4.09 1.01
N LEU A 365 2.13 4.78 0.74
CA LEU A 365 0.81 4.18 0.76
C LEU A 365 0.79 2.84 0.04
N HIS A 366 1.28 2.80 -1.21
CA HIS A 366 1.37 1.59 -2.01
C HIS A 366 2.02 0.41 -1.29
N TYR A 367 3.21 0.59 -0.70
CA TYR A 367 3.93 -0.48 -0.01
C TYR A 367 3.28 -0.86 1.32
N GLN A 368 2.72 0.12 2.03
CA GLN A 368 2.04 -0.09 3.30
C GLN A 368 0.74 -0.86 3.11
N VAL A 369 -0.06 -0.52 2.09
CA VAL A 369 -1.30 -1.25 1.78
C VAL A 369 -1.01 -2.60 1.13
N TYR A 370 0.07 -2.72 0.36
CA TYR A 370 0.56 -4.02 -0.13
C TYR A 370 0.88 -4.97 1.04
N ALA A 371 1.59 -4.46 2.05
CA ALA A 371 1.93 -5.23 3.23
C ALA A 371 0.67 -5.60 4.02
N TRP A 372 -0.22 -4.64 4.27
CA TRP A 372 -1.46 -4.88 5.01
C TRP A 372 -2.36 -5.89 4.31
N ASN A 373 -2.54 -5.76 3.00
CA ASN A 373 -3.33 -6.68 2.17
C ASN A 373 -2.84 -8.13 2.26
N ASN A 374 -1.55 -8.37 1.95
CA ASN A 374 -0.99 -9.72 1.98
C ASN A 374 -1.01 -10.32 3.39
N TYR A 375 -0.72 -9.51 4.40
CA TYR A 375 -0.76 -9.95 5.80
C TYR A 375 -2.17 -10.36 6.23
N LEU A 376 -3.21 -9.59 5.89
CA LEU A 376 -4.59 -9.94 6.21
C LEU A 376 -5.06 -11.21 5.48
N ILE A 377 -4.73 -11.34 4.19
CA ILE A 377 -5.04 -12.56 3.42
C ILE A 377 -4.35 -13.78 4.07
N GLY A 378 -3.07 -13.64 4.45
CA GLY A 378 -2.35 -14.68 5.16
C GLY A 378 -2.97 -15.01 6.52
N CYS A 379 -3.37 -14.01 7.30
CA CYS A 379 -4.03 -14.21 8.59
C CYS A 379 -5.32 -15.02 8.42
N LYS A 380 -6.14 -14.66 7.45
CA LYS A 380 -7.38 -15.39 7.12
C LYS A 380 -7.08 -16.83 6.68
N ALA A 381 -6.07 -17.05 5.82
CA ALA A 381 -5.68 -18.39 5.38
C ALA A 381 -5.23 -19.29 6.54
N ALA A 382 -4.42 -18.76 7.47
CA ALA A 382 -3.92 -19.49 8.63
C ALA A 382 -4.87 -19.53 9.83
N GLY A 383 -6.04 -18.88 9.76
CA GLY A 383 -6.97 -18.76 10.89
C GLY A 383 -6.43 -17.94 12.07
N ARG A 384 -5.56 -16.96 11.79
CA ARG A 384 -4.91 -16.09 12.78
C ARG A 384 -5.63 -14.74 12.89
N ALA A 385 -5.64 -14.17 14.09
CA ALA A 385 -6.05 -12.78 14.28
C ALA A 385 -4.93 -11.83 13.85
N SER A 386 -5.28 -10.78 13.10
CA SER A 386 -4.34 -9.74 12.70
C SER A 386 -3.87 -8.93 13.92
N VAL A 387 -2.56 -8.72 14.07
CA VAL A 387 -2.01 -7.75 15.04
C VAL A 387 -2.02 -6.31 14.50
N LEU A 388 -2.36 -6.14 13.22
CA LEU A 388 -2.27 -4.89 12.49
C LEU A 388 -3.65 -4.45 11.99
N ASN A 389 -4.13 -3.30 12.48
CA ASN A 389 -5.31 -2.63 11.92
C ASN A 389 -4.89 -1.28 11.34
N MET A 390 -4.87 -1.14 10.02
CA MET A 390 -4.56 0.12 9.33
C MET A 390 -5.81 0.81 8.74
N GLU A 391 -7.02 0.47 9.18
CA GLU A 391 -8.27 1.03 8.66
C GLU A 391 -8.28 2.55 8.71
N THR A 392 -7.95 3.13 9.86
CA THR A 392 -7.88 4.59 10.01
C THR A 392 -6.84 5.21 9.07
N TYR A 393 -5.70 4.55 8.85
CA TYR A 393 -4.68 5.03 7.92
C TYR A 393 -5.18 5.00 6.47
N ALA A 394 -5.82 3.90 6.07
CA ALA A 394 -6.42 3.74 4.75
C ALA A 394 -7.54 4.76 4.50
N LEU A 395 -8.48 4.92 5.44
CA LEU A 395 -9.54 5.92 5.35
C LEU A 395 -8.99 7.34 5.26
N ASN A 396 -7.91 7.64 5.99
CA ASN A 396 -7.26 8.94 5.91
C ASN A 396 -6.59 9.19 4.55
N ALA A 397 -6.15 8.14 3.86
CA ALA A 397 -5.55 8.22 2.54
C ALA A 397 -6.60 8.39 1.41
N VAL A 398 -7.83 7.93 1.61
CA VAL A 398 -8.93 8.12 0.65
C VAL A 398 -9.52 9.53 0.77
N SER A 399 -9.73 10.19 -0.37
CA SER A 399 -10.40 11.50 -0.42
C SER A 399 -11.92 11.36 -0.39
N GLY A 400 -12.63 12.45 -0.10
CA GLY A 400 -14.09 12.46 -0.13
C GLY A 400 -14.70 12.11 -1.50
N TYR A 401 -13.94 12.28 -2.59
CA TYR A 401 -14.34 11.93 -3.95
C TYR A 401 -14.00 10.47 -4.32
N GLY A 402 -13.13 9.79 -3.55
CA GLY A 402 -12.72 8.41 -3.81
C GLY A 402 -11.29 8.25 -4.31
N GLY A 403 -10.69 9.28 -4.90
CA GLY A 403 -9.27 9.26 -5.27
C GLY A 403 -8.34 9.25 -4.05
N LEU A 404 -7.12 8.71 -4.19
CA LEU A 404 -6.14 8.70 -3.10
C LEU A 404 -5.43 10.04 -2.97
N LYS A 405 -5.09 10.42 -1.74
CA LYS A 405 -4.29 11.62 -1.42
C LYS A 405 -2.80 11.37 -1.72
N GLU A 406 -2.49 11.11 -2.99
CA GLU A 406 -1.19 10.62 -3.45
C GLU A 406 -0.02 11.53 -3.08
N VAL A 407 -0.20 12.85 -3.13
CA VAL A 407 0.85 13.82 -2.77
C VAL A 407 1.22 13.74 -1.29
N ASP A 408 0.25 13.46 -0.41
CA ASP A 408 0.46 13.42 1.04
C ASP A 408 0.87 12.01 1.53
N TYR A 409 0.45 10.95 0.84
CA TYR A 409 0.58 9.56 1.29
C TYR A 409 1.54 8.71 0.44
N CYS A 410 1.99 9.17 -0.73
CA CYS A 410 2.93 8.44 -1.57
C CYS A 410 4.07 9.35 -2.02
N ILE A 411 5.23 9.23 -1.37
CA ILE A 411 6.42 10.02 -1.71
C ILE A 411 7.25 9.42 -2.87
N ALA A 412 6.93 8.20 -3.31
CA ALA A 412 7.52 7.60 -4.50
C ALA A 412 6.63 7.93 -5.70
N GLU A 413 7.16 8.71 -6.64
CA GLU A 413 6.43 9.09 -7.85
C GLU A 413 6.00 7.85 -8.65
N SER A 414 6.89 6.86 -8.78
CA SER A 414 6.63 5.62 -9.50
C SER A 414 5.37 4.87 -9.06
N ARG A 415 4.94 5.09 -7.82
CA ARG A 415 3.83 4.36 -7.18
C ARG A 415 2.53 5.15 -7.08
N ARG A 416 2.51 6.46 -7.37
CA ARG A 416 1.29 7.28 -7.30
C ARG A 416 0.26 6.85 -8.34
N GLY A 417 -1.01 6.72 -8.05
CA GLY A 417 -2.03 6.44 -9.08
C GLY A 417 -1.95 5.03 -9.69
N GLN A 418 -1.23 4.10 -9.06
CA GLN A 418 -1.17 2.73 -9.53
C GLN A 418 -2.51 1.99 -9.29
N PRO A 419 -3.10 1.32 -10.30
CA PRO A 419 -4.30 0.49 -10.12
C PRO A 419 -4.17 -0.55 -9.01
N THR A 420 -2.96 -1.07 -8.82
CA THR A 420 -2.64 -2.03 -7.77
C THR A 420 -2.79 -1.46 -6.35
N THR A 421 -2.56 -0.16 -6.13
CA THR A 421 -2.80 0.48 -4.82
C THR A 421 -4.28 0.40 -4.44
N VAL A 422 -5.18 0.63 -5.40
CA VAL A 422 -6.63 0.46 -5.21
C VAL A 422 -6.95 -1.00 -4.93
N GLY A 423 -6.40 -1.93 -5.73
CA GLY A 423 -6.56 -3.37 -5.48
C GLY A 423 -6.18 -3.79 -4.06
N PHE A 424 -5.04 -3.31 -3.55
CA PHE A 424 -4.59 -3.63 -2.18
C PHE A 424 -5.53 -3.11 -1.10
N LEU A 425 -6.15 -1.95 -1.30
CA LEU A 425 -7.09 -1.36 -0.35
C LEU A 425 -8.45 -2.05 -0.34
N LEU A 426 -8.89 -2.63 -1.47
CA LEU A 426 -10.24 -3.20 -1.57
C LEU A 426 -10.45 -4.41 -0.65
N TYR A 427 -9.50 -5.33 -0.55
CA TYR A 427 -9.61 -6.47 0.39
C TYR A 427 -9.84 -6.00 1.85
N PRO A 428 -8.94 -5.23 2.49
CA PRO A 428 -9.13 -4.81 3.87
C PRO A 428 -10.41 -4.01 4.08
N LEU A 429 -10.73 -3.07 3.18
CA LEU A 429 -11.89 -2.20 3.35
C LEU A 429 -13.20 -2.98 3.24
N LEU A 430 -13.32 -3.84 2.22
CA LEU A 430 -14.53 -4.62 1.99
C LEU A 430 -14.74 -5.73 3.01
N HIS A 431 -13.69 -6.23 3.67
CA HIS A 431 -13.76 -7.30 4.67
C HIS A 431 -13.66 -6.82 6.13
N SER A 432 -13.54 -5.51 6.37
CA SER A 432 -13.46 -4.91 7.72
C SER A 432 -14.72 -5.12 8.58
N GLY A 433 -15.89 -5.18 7.94
CA GLY A 433 -17.19 -5.14 8.63
C GLY A 433 -17.63 -3.75 9.08
N ASP A 434 -16.86 -2.69 8.74
CA ASP A 434 -17.16 -1.30 9.09
C ASP A 434 -17.82 -0.52 7.94
N ASN A 435 -18.83 0.28 8.25
CA ASN A 435 -19.58 1.05 7.25
C ASN A 435 -18.74 2.17 6.61
N SER A 436 -17.81 2.80 7.34
CA SER A 436 -16.93 3.81 6.76
C SER A 436 -15.96 3.19 5.76
N CYS A 437 -15.51 1.97 6.03
CA CYS A 437 -14.67 1.22 5.11
C CYS A 437 -15.42 0.80 3.84
N LEU A 438 -16.67 0.34 3.95
CA LEU A 438 -17.51 0.06 2.79
C LEU A 438 -17.78 1.33 1.96
N GLU A 439 -18.00 2.47 2.62
CA GLU A 439 -18.15 3.77 1.96
C GLU A 439 -16.89 4.23 1.23
N ALA A 440 -15.72 4.07 1.86
CA ALA A 440 -14.46 4.36 1.20
C ALA A 440 -14.19 3.42 0.01
N ALA A 441 -14.53 2.14 0.13
CA ALA A 441 -14.41 1.18 -0.96
C ALA A 441 -15.34 1.51 -2.14
N GLU A 442 -16.58 1.92 -1.88
CA GLU A 442 -17.52 2.33 -2.93
C GLU A 442 -16.98 3.55 -3.70
N ARG A 443 -16.55 4.60 -2.98
CA ARG A 443 -15.98 5.79 -3.62
C ARG A 443 -14.69 5.49 -4.37
N LEU A 444 -13.85 4.60 -3.84
CA LEU A 444 -12.66 4.13 -4.55
C LEU A 444 -13.02 3.44 -5.86
N LEU A 445 -14.07 2.61 -5.87
CA LEU A 445 -14.56 1.97 -7.09
C LEU A 445 -15.19 2.98 -8.06
N ASP A 446 -15.92 3.98 -7.57
CA ASP A 446 -16.44 5.08 -8.41
C ASP A 446 -15.31 5.81 -9.13
N ALA A 447 -14.29 6.23 -8.39
CA ALA A 447 -13.12 6.87 -8.98
C ALA A 447 -12.34 5.90 -9.88
N PHE A 448 -12.26 4.61 -9.53
CA PHE A 448 -11.58 3.62 -10.37
C PHE A 448 -12.29 3.44 -11.72
N ASP A 449 -13.61 3.37 -11.74
CA ASP A 449 -14.39 3.23 -12.97
C ASP A 449 -14.27 4.46 -13.86
N GLU A 450 -14.22 5.66 -13.27
CA GLU A 450 -14.06 6.92 -14.01
C GLU A 450 -12.68 7.03 -14.69
N TYR A 451 -11.61 6.66 -13.99
CA TYR A 451 -10.24 6.81 -14.50
C TYR A 451 -9.64 5.54 -15.09
N GLY A 452 -10.28 4.39 -14.92
CA GLY A 452 -9.75 3.09 -15.30
C GLY A 452 -9.74 2.83 -16.81
N GLY A 453 -10.65 3.48 -17.54
CA GLY A 453 -10.98 3.18 -18.94
C GLY A 453 -10.10 3.82 -20.01
N SER A 454 -9.11 4.65 -19.66
CA SER A 454 -8.33 5.44 -20.64
C SER A 454 -7.21 4.66 -21.37
N ASN A 455 -7.08 3.35 -21.14
CA ASN A 455 -5.93 2.54 -21.54
C ASN A 455 -5.76 2.38 -23.07
N THR A 456 -4.91 3.21 -23.66
CA THR A 456 -4.17 2.87 -24.89
C THR A 456 -2.69 3.10 -24.62
N ASN A 457 -1.86 2.07 -24.81
CA ASN A 457 -0.37 2.09 -24.69
C ASN A 457 0.24 1.95 -23.28
N GLY A 458 -0.42 1.28 -22.33
CA GLY A 458 0.26 0.58 -21.22
C GLY A 458 0.84 1.43 -20.09
N GLN A 459 0.60 2.75 -20.04
CA GLN A 459 1.20 3.64 -19.02
C GLN A 459 0.25 4.70 -18.45
N ILE A 460 -0.96 4.32 -18.03
CA ILE A 460 -1.90 5.30 -17.45
C ILE A 460 -2.10 5.09 -15.95
N LYS A 461 -1.96 6.18 -15.21
CA LYS A 461 -2.32 6.28 -13.81
C LYS A 461 -3.79 6.62 -13.64
N LEU A 462 -4.33 6.22 -12.51
CA LEU A 462 -5.59 6.76 -12.03
C LEU A 462 -5.45 8.27 -11.74
N TRP A 463 -6.57 8.99 -11.88
CA TRP A 463 -6.73 10.42 -11.54
C TRP A 463 -5.88 11.40 -12.37
N ASP A 464 -5.68 11.09 -13.65
CA ASP A 464 -4.93 11.92 -14.61
C ASP A 464 -3.51 12.28 -14.13
N LEU A 465 -2.89 11.37 -13.37
CA LEU A 465 -1.51 11.54 -12.94
C LEU A 465 -0.55 11.18 -14.09
N ASP A 466 0.11 12.16 -14.66
CA ASP A 466 1.20 11.92 -15.62
C ASP A 466 2.49 11.56 -14.88
N PHE A 467 3.18 10.51 -15.34
CA PHE A 467 4.55 10.23 -14.91
C PHE A 467 5.56 11.19 -15.56
N PHE A 468 6.60 11.57 -14.81
CA PHE A 468 7.82 12.20 -15.33
C PHE A 468 8.86 11.17 -15.78
N SER A 469 8.75 9.95 -15.29
CA SER A 469 9.52 8.80 -15.73
C SER A 469 8.73 7.94 -16.70
N GLU A 470 9.26 7.66 -17.89
CA GLU A 470 8.91 6.40 -18.54
C GLU A 470 9.32 5.30 -17.56
N ILE A 471 8.37 4.77 -16.77
CA ILE A 471 8.63 3.51 -16.11
C ILE A 471 8.70 2.52 -17.25
N SER A 472 9.90 2.01 -17.51
CA SER A 472 10.21 1.01 -18.53
C SER A 472 9.53 -0.35 -18.29
N THR A 473 8.46 -0.40 -17.49
CA THR A 473 7.60 -1.57 -17.43
C THR A 473 6.82 -1.61 -18.73
N THR A 474 7.22 -2.52 -19.60
CA THR A 474 6.57 -2.78 -20.88
C THR A 474 5.20 -3.42 -20.71
N PHE A 475 4.55 -3.37 -19.54
CA PHE A 475 3.32 -4.12 -19.21
C PHE A 475 2.32 -3.26 -18.41
N SER A 476 1.05 -3.68 -18.43
CA SER A 476 -0.08 -3.03 -17.78
C SER A 476 -0.29 -3.52 -16.34
N GLU A 477 -0.29 -2.59 -15.39
CA GLU A 477 -0.57 -2.84 -13.96
C GLU A 477 -2.02 -3.32 -13.69
N TYR A 478 -2.92 -3.24 -14.69
CA TYR A 478 -4.27 -3.80 -14.57
C TYR A 478 -4.25 -5.32 -14.45
N THR A 479 -3.27 -6.01 -15.01
CA THR A 479 -3.11 -7.47 -14.87
C THR A 479 -2.90 -7.85 -13.39
N PHE A 480 -2.01 -7.12 -12.70
CA PHE A 480 -1.82 -7.27 -11.26
C PHE A 480 -3.06 -6.88 -10.47
N ALA A 481 -3.66 -5.72 -10.77
CA ALA A 481 -4.84 -5.25 -10.07
C ALA A 481 -5.98 -6.26 -10.14
N CYS A 482 -6.18 -6.88 -11.31
CA CYS A 482 -7.15 -7.96 -11.52
C CYS A 482 -6.94 -9.11 -10.52
N ASN A 483 -5.73 -9.63 -10.41
CA ASN A 483 -5.45 -10.76 -9.52
C ASN A 483 -5.55 -10.39 -8.03
N ILE A 484 -5.16 -9.17 -7.65
CA ILE A 484 -5.31 -8.67 -6.27
C ILE A 484 -6.79 -8.48 -5.91
N MET A 485 -7.58 -7.88 -6.81
CA MET A 485 -9.02 -7.68 -6.62
C MET A 485 -9.78 -9.01 -6.59
N ALA A 486 -9.32 -10.01 -7.36
CA ALA A 486 -9.85 -11.35 -7.31
C ALA A 486 -9.73 -11.98 -5.91
N ASP A 487 -8.65 -11.74 -5.16
CA ASP A 487 -8.54 -12.20 -3.76
C ASP A 487 -9.69 -11.69 -2.89
N ALA A 488 -10.05 -10.41 -3.02
CA ALA A 488 -11.14 -9.80 -2.24
C ALA A 488 -12.49 -10.43 -2.60
N TRP A 489 -12.76 -10.62 -3.88
CA TRP A 489 -14.00 -11.23 -4.35
C TRP A 489 -14.10 -12.71 -3.96
N MET A 490 -13.04 -13.47 -4.19
CA MET A 490 -13.00 -14.91 -3.93
C MET A 490 -13.15 -15.23 -2.45
N GLN A 491 -12.57 -14.40 -1.56
CA GLN A 491 -12.77 -14.55 -0.12
C GLN A 491 -14.23 -14.35 0.27
N TYR A 492 -14.90 -13.36 -0.31
CA TYR A 492 -16.33 -13.16 -0.08
C TYR A 492 -17.15 -14.34 -0.61
N TRP A 493 -16.84 -14.84 -1.80
CA TRP A 493 -17.56 -15.97 -2.37
C TRP A 493 -17.46 -17.23 -1.51
N ILE A 494 -16.25 -17.60 -1.05
CA ILE A 494 -16.04 -18.75 -0.14
C ILE A 494 -16.71 -18.55 1.23
N ASP A 495 -16.70 -17.33 1.77
CA ASP A 495 -17.35 -17.10 3.08
C ASP A 495 -18.89 -17.25 3.01
N ASN A 496 -19.47 -17.32 1.80
CA ASN A 496 -20.93 -17.40 1.57
C ASN A 496 -21.38 -18.63 0.76
N ASN A 497 -20.49 -19.56 0.40
CA ASN A 497 -20.78 -20.81 -0.30
C ASN A 497 -19.93 -21.94 0.28
#